data_AF-A0A2K8P6W5-F1
#
_entry.id   AF-A0A2K8P6W5-F1
#
_cell.length_a   1.000
_cell.length_b   1.000
_cell.length_c   1.000
_cell.angle_alpha   90.00
_cell.angle_beta   90.00
_cell.angle_gamma   90.00
#
_symmetry.space_group_name_H-M   'P 1'
#
loop_
_entity.id
_entity.type
_entity.pdbx_description
1 polymer ?
#
loop_
_entity_poly.entity_id
_entity_poly.type
_entity_poly.pdbx_seq_one_letter_code
_entity_poly.pdbx_strand_id
1 'polypeptide(L)'
;MAAHLTLRRVLSAHRGVAPAELRFARRACPCCVGPHGRPVLAGSGTPHFSMSHTGGLVLIAVAGRPVGVDVERLPAPHKATTGPELAVHSHFLGSLGRNSA
;
A
#
# COMPACT_ATOMS: atom_id res chain seq x y z
N MET A 1 -0.29 -12.49 -8.58
CA MET A 1 0.95 -12.99 -7.93
C MET A 1 2.14 -12.04 -8.06
N ALA A 2 2.42 -11.47 -9.25
CA ALA A 2 3.55 -10.56 -9.47
C ALA A 2 3.64 -9.38 -8.47
N ALA A 3 2.52 -8.74 -8.13
CA ALA A 3 2.47 -7.62 -7.19
C ALA A 3 3.12 -7.94 -5.83
N HIS A 4 2.81 -9.11 -5.26
CA HIS A 4 3.33 -9.52 -3.96
C HIS A 4 4.84 -9.77 -4.02
N LEU A 5 5.35 -10.33 -5.12
CA LEU A 5 6.78 -10.54 -5.31
C LEU A 5 7.53 -9.20 -5.46
N THR A 6 6.97 -8.27 -6.24
CA THR A 6 7.53 -6.92 -6.39
C THR A 6 7.60 -6.19 -5.05
N LEU A 7 6.53 -6.26 -4.23
CA LEU A 7 6.54 -5.67 -2.89
C LEU A 7 7.63 -6.24 -2.01
N ARG A 8 7.80 -7.56 -1.96
CA ARG A 8 8.85 -8.17 -1.15
C ARG A 8 10.24 -7.72 -1.60
N ARG A 9 10.49 -7.59 -2.91
CA ARG A 9 11.76 -7.08 -3.44
C ARG A 9 12.00 -5.62 -3.03
N VAL A 10 11.00 -4.76 -3.19
CA VAL A 10 11.10 -3.34 -2.80
C VAL A 10 11.36 -3.20 -1.30
N LEU A 11 10.59 -3.88 -0.45
CA LEU A 11 10.75 -3.80 1.01
C LEU A 11 12.06 -4.41 1.49
N SER A 12 12.53 -5.47 0.84
CA SER A 12 13.82 -6.11 1.11
C SER A 12 14.97 -5.12 0.91
N ALA A 13 14.97 -4.39 -0.22
CA ALA A 13 15.96 -3.34 -0.48
C ALA A 13 15.94 -2.24 0.60
N HIS A 14 14.76 -1.83 1.06
CA HIS A 14 14.63 -0.83 2.13
C HIS A 14 15.02 -1.34 3.53
N ARG A 15 15.06 -2.66 3.76
CA ARG A 15 15.39 -3.27 5.06
C ARG A 15 16.79 -3.87 5.12
N GLY A 16 17.44 -4.08 3.97
CA GLY A 16 18.74 -4.75 3.90
C GLY A 16 18.70 -6.23 4.30
N VAL A 17 17.54 -6.90 4.15
CA VAL A 17 17.36 -8.33 4.46
C VAL A 17 16.85 -9.07 3.23
N ALA A 18 17.04 -10.39 3.14
CA ALA A 18 16.56 -11.15 2.00
C ALA A 18 15.02 -11.08 1.87
N PRO A 19 14.43 -11.13 0.66
CA PRO A 19 12.98 -11.10 0.51
C PRO A 19 12.28 -12.19 1.32
N ALA A 20 12.88 -13.38 1.43
CA ALA A 20 12.37 -14.52 2.20
C ALA A 20 12.32 -14.28 3.72
N GLU A 21 13.17 -13.40 4.24
CA GLU A 21 13.25 -13.07 5.67
C GLU A 21 12.21 -12.04 6.09
N LEU A 22 11.62 -11.30 5.14
CA LEU A 22 10.52 -10.39 5.45
C LEU A 22 9.34 -11.15 6.07
N ARG A 23 8.97 -10.71 7.28
CA ARG A 23 7.79 -11.18 8.01
C ARG A 23 6.72 -10.10 7.95
N PHE A 24 5.53 -10.49 7.50
CA PHE A 24 4.36 -9.61 7.45
C PHE A 24 3.44 -9.93 8.62
N ALA A 25 2.83 -8.89 9.17
CA ALA A 25 1.77 -8.98 10.15
C ALA A 25 0.57 -8.14 9.69
N ARG A 26 -0.52 -8.19 10.45
CA ARG A 26 -1.67 -7.31 10.26
C ARG A 26 -1.85 -6.43 11.49
N ARG A 27 -1.93 -5.12 11.25
CA ARG A 27 -2.39 -4.19 12.29
C ARG A 27 -3.88 -4.44 12.54
N ALA A 28 -4.37 -4.19 13.75
CA ALA A 28 -5.81 -4.24 14.04
C ALA A 28 -6.60 -3.34 13.07
N CYS A 29 -7.76 -3.82 12.63
CA CYS A 29 -8.63 -3.04 11.77
C CYS A 29 -9.34 -1.97 12.60
N PRO A 30 -9.33 -0.68 12.21
CA PRO A 30 -9.99 0.36 12.99
C PRO A 30 -11.53 0.28 12.90
N CYS A 31 -12.08 -0.51 11.99
CA CYS A 31 -13.51 -0.57 11.70
C CYS A 31 -14.19 -1.85 12.24
N CYS A 32 -13.43 -2.79 12.80
CA CYS A 32 -13.94 -4.10 13.22
C CYS A 32 -12.89 -4.89 14.03
N VAL A 33 -13.26 -6.08 14.51
CA VAL A 33 -12.37 -7.03 15.20
C VAL A 33 -11.80 -8.13 14.28
N GLY A 34 -12.04 -8.07 12.97
CA GLY A 34 -11.65 -9.11 12.02
C GLY A 34 -10.20 -9.01 11.52
N PRO A 35 -9.69 -10.07 10.85
CA PRO A 35 -8.30 -10.17 10.37
C PRO A 35 -8.03 -9.37 9.09
N HIS A 36 -8.81 -8.34 8.79
CA HIS A 36 -8.72 -7.53 7.56
C HIS A 36 -7.99 -6.21 7.76
N GLY A 37 -7.33 -6.06 8.89
CA GLY A 37 -6.50 -4.90 9.13
C GLY A 37 -5.27 -4.85 8.21
N ARG A 38 -4.69 -3.66 8.17
CA ARG A 38 -3.68 -3.27 7.18
C ARG A 38 -2.42 -4.14 7.29
N PRO A 39 -1.87 -4.65 6.18
CA PRO A 39 -0.60 -5.35 6.20
C PRO A 39 0.54 -4.41 6.62
N VAL A 40 1.43 -4.92 7.46
CA VAL A 40 2.62 -4.22 7.98
C VAL A 40 3.81 -5.19 8.03
N LEU A 41 5.03 -4.68 8.12
CA LEU A 41 6.18 -5.51 8.47
C LEU A 41 6.16 -5.78 9.98
N ALA A 42 6.43 -7.02 10.37
CA ALA A 42 6.63 -7.35 11.78
C ALA A 42 7.94 -6.69 12.29
N GLY A 43 7.98 -6.33 13.58
CA GLY A 43 9.15 -5.69 14.20
C GLY A 43 9.02 -4.18 14.35
N SER A 44 10.05 -3.43 13.95
CA SER A 44 10.30 -2.02 14.28
C SER A 44 9.29 -0.97 13.73
N GLY A 45 8.17 -1.42 13.15
CA GLY A 45 7.11 -0.54 12.65
C GLY A 45 7.46 0.27 11.39
N THR A 46 8.71 0.19 10.92
CA THR A 46 9.17 0.84 9.69
C THR A 46 9.72 -0.19 8.69
N PRO A 47 9.69 0.09 7.37
CA PRO A 47 9.10 1.27 6.78
C PRO A 47 7.58 1.05 6.74
N HIS A 48 6.84 2.13 6.70
CA HIS A 48 5.44 2.02 6.36
C HIS A 48 5.33 1.80 4.85
N PHE A 49 4.41 0.93 4.45
CA PHE A 49 4.15 0.70 3.03
C PHE A 49 2.66 0.60 2.74
N SER A 50 2.28 0.97 1.53
CA SER A 50 0.95 0.75 0.98
C SER A 50 1.06 0.25 -0.45
N MET A 51 0.10 -0.56 -0.89
CA MET A 51 0.01 -1.06 -2.25
C MET A 51 -1.43 -0.91 -2.73
N SER A 52 -1.58 -0.46 -3.98
CA SER A 52 -2.81 -0.57 -4.74
C SER A 52 -2.50 -1.10 -6.14
N HIS A 53 -3.48 -1.70 -6.81
CA HIS A 53 -3.30 -2.26 -8.15
C HIS A 53 -4.56 -2.06 -8.99
N THR A 54 -4.37 -1.77 -10.27
CA THR A 54 -5.46 -1.71 -11.24
C THR A 54 -4.94 -2.23 -12.58
N GLY A 55 -5.81 -2.85 -13.39
CA GLY A 55 -5.41 -3.91 -14.32
C GLY A 55 -4.07 -3.71 -15.06
N GLY A 56 -3.08 -4.52 -14.67
CA GLY A 56 -1.72 -4.53 -15.23
C GLY A 56 -0.72 -3.62 -14.50
N LEU A 57 -1.18 -2.71 -13.65
CA LEU A 57 -0.38 -1.76 -12.88
C LEU A 57 -0.40 -2.12 -11.38
N VAL A 58 0.76 -1.96 -10.73
CA VAL A 58 0.90 -2.04 -9.27
C VAL A 58 1.60 -0.77 -8.80
N LEU A 59 0.95 -0.05 -7.88
CA LEU A 59 1.54 1.10 -7.20
C LEU A 59 1.98 0.69 -5.80
N ILE A 60 3.22 1.01 -5.44
CA ILE A 60 3.81 0.71 -4.12
C ILE A 60 4.38 2.01 -3.56
N ALA A 61 3.98 2.38 -2.35
CA ALA A 61 4.60 3.45 -1.58
C ALA A 61 5.37 2.89 -0.39
N VAL A 62 6.53 3.49 -0.11
CA VAL A 62 7.36 3.20 1.06
C VAL A 62 7.75 4.53 1.70
N ALA A 63 7.59 4.65 3.03
CA ALA A 63 7.88 5.88 3.75
C ALA A 63 8.32 5.61 5.20
N GLY A 64 9.04 6.56 5.79
CA GLY A 64 9.38 6.56 7.22
C GLY A 64 8.19 6.86 8.15
N ARG A 65 7.04 7.27 7.59
CA ARG A 65 5.79 7.57 8.31
C ARG A 65 4.60 6.87 7.63
N PRO A 66 3.45 6.70 8.29
CA PRO A 66 2.28 6.06 7.68
C PRO A 66 1.89 6.71 6.34
N VAL A 67 1.77 5.89 5.29
CA VAL A 67 1.46 6.33 3.91
C VAL A 67 0.31 5.50 3.34
N GLY A 68 -0.61 6.07 2.58
CA GLY A 68 -1.61 5.36 1.79
C GLY A 68 -1.41 5.70 0.33
N VAL A 69 -1.55 4.72 -0.56
CA VAL A 69 -1.65 4.96 -1.99
C VAL A 69 -2.82 4.22 -2.56
N ASP A 70 -3.46 4.84 -3.54
CA ASP A 70 -4.50 4.22 -4.32
C ASP A 70 -4.32 4.53 -5.81
N VAL A 71 -4.69 3.57 -6.65
CA VAL A 71 -4.67 3.72 -8.09
C VAL A 71 -5.89 3.06 -8.72
N GLU A 72 -6.58 3.82 -9.56
CA GLU A 72 -7.77 3.37 -10.26
C GLU A 72 -7.71 3.77 -11.74
N ARG A 73 -8.38 2.98 -12.59
CA ARG A 73 -8.58 3.39 -13.99
C ARG A 73 -9.72 4.37 -14.02
N LEU A 74 -9.53 5.48 -14.71
CA LEU A 74 -10.62 6.38 -15.00
C LEU A 74 -11.55 5.74 -16.05
N PRO A 75 -12.87 5.97 -15.95
CA PRO A 75 -13.79 5.59 -17.01
C PRO A 75 -13.34 6.24 -18.32
N ALA A 76 -13.26 5.46 -19.40
CA ALA A 76 -12.99 6.03 -20.71
C ALA A 76 -14.13 7.01 -21.06
N PRO A 77 -13.83 8.24 -21.51
CA PRO A 77 -14.84 9.08 -22.12
C PRO A 77 -15.52 8.30 -23.25
N HIS A 78 -16.82 8.47 -23.41
CA HIS A 78 -17.68 7.71 -24.35
C HIS A 78 -17.18 7.78 -25.81
N LYS A 79 -16.25 8.69 -26.12
CA LYS A 79 -15.46 8.75 -27.35
C LYS A 79 -14.06 9.30 -27.04
N ALA A 80 -13.09 8.45 -26.71
CA ALA A 80 -11.68 8.83 -26.76
C ALA A 80 -10.78 7.63 -27.05
N THR A 81 -10.07 7.67 -28.19
CA THR A 81 -9.03 6.73 -28.57
C THR A 81 -7.70 7.14 -27.95
N THR A 82 -7.64 7.24 -26.62
CA THR A 82 -6.41 7.49 -25.87
C THR A 82 -6.22 6.33 -24.90
N GLY A 83 -4.96 5.96 -24.61
CA GLY A 83 -4.62 4.88 -23.67
C GLY A 83 -5.27 5.08 -22.29
N PRO A 84 -5.28 4.05 -21.42
CA PRO A 84 -6.00 4.11 -20.16
C PRO A 84 -5.45 5.25 -19.28
N GLU A 85 -6.32 6.19 -18.93
CA GLU A 85 -6.02 7.23 -17.96
C GLU A 85 -6.14 6.66 -16.54
N LEU A 86 -5.23 7.06 -15.66
CA LEU A 86 -5.09 6.51 -14.31
C LEU A 86 -5.11 7.65 -13.29
N ALA A 87 -5.97 7.53 -12.28
CA ALA A 87 -5.91 8.40 -11.11
C ALA A 87 -5.00 7.78 -10.06
N VAL A 88 -4.06 8.57 -9.53
CA VAL A 88 -3.12 8.17 -8.48
C VAL A 88 -3.29 9.10 -7.30
N HIS A 89 -3.64 8.53 -6.15
CA HIS A 89 -3.78 9.28 -4.91
C HIS A 89 -2.74 8.81 -3.89
N SER A 90 -2.08 9.75 -3.21
CA SER A 90 -1.20 9.47 -2.08
C SER A 90 -1.61 10.30 -0.87
N HIS A 91 -1.69 9.67 0.30
CA HIS A 91 -2.00 10.35 1.55
C HIS A 91 -0.99 9.95 2.63
N PHE A 92 -0.31 10.91 3.24
CA PHE A 92 0.43 10.65 4.47
C PHE A 92 -0.54 10.68 5.64
N LEU A 93 -0.79 9.51 6.23
CA LEU A 93 -1.60 9.45 7.44
C LEU A 93 -0.77 10.09 8.55
N GLY A 94 -1.17 11.30 8.99
CA GLY A 94 -0.75 11.81 10.29
C GLY A 94 -1.04 10.78 11.37
N SER A 95 -0.35 10.81 12.51
CA SER A 95 -0.70 10.00 13.67
C SER A 95 -2.16 10.30 14.04
N LEU A 96 -3.11 9.52 13.51
CA LEU A 96 -4.49 9.57 13.92
C LEU A 96 -4.57 8.92 15.31
N GLY A 97 -4.04 9.61 16.31
CA GLY A 97 -4.82 9.80 17.51
C GLY A 97 -6.02 10.62 17.06
N ARG A 98 -7.13 9.95 16.78
CA ARG A 98 -8.40 10.67 16.68
C ARG A 98 -8.80 11.03 18.09
N ASN A 99 -8.82 12.33 18.34
CA ASN A 99 -9.48 12.93 19.46
C ASN A 99 -11.00 12.72 19.32
N SER A 100 -11.62 12.60 20.49
CA SER A 100 -12.96 13.06 20.86
C SER A 100 -14.16 12.11 20.82
N ALA A 101 -14.87 12.26 21.95
CA ALA A 101 -16.29 12.05 22.26
C ALA A 101 -16.67 10.68 22.84
#